data_AF-A0A3P9CFP2-F1
#
_entry.id   AF-A0A3P9CFP2-F1
#
_cell.length_a   1.000
_cell.length_b   1.000
_cell.length_c   1.000
_cell.angle_alpha   90.00
_cell.angle_beta   90.00
_cell.angle_gamma   90.00
#
_symmetry.space_group_name_H-M   'P 1'
#
loop_
_entity.id
_entity.type
_entity.pdbx_description
1 polymer ?
#
loop_
_entity_poly.entity_id
_entity_poly.type
_entity_poly.pdbx_seq_one_letter_code
_entity_poly.pdbx_strand_id
1 'polypeptide(L)'
;ADLRRRLIAVLAFQSESAMKSEIADANVILDLSRQYKTMQTELTNKVKKLEQEVSQLKEDLALSQEELSKEKSERKQVEQEKDAIIADLRQKLDNMESDYEKILHETLDSLSSQLSATRQGWEDESATLHQKYKELLSEFGLNALDL
;
A
#
# COMPACT_ATOMS: atom_id res chain seq x y z
N ALA A 1 -50.32 88.58 38.27
CA ALA A 1 -50.87 87.24 37.91
C ALA A 1 -50.13 86.59 36.74
N ASP A 2 -49.63 87.35 35.77
CA ASP A 2 -48.99 86.81 34.54
C ASP A 2 -47.58 86.23 34.76
N LEU A 3 -46.72 86.94 35.50
CA LEU A 3 -45.36 86.48 35.85
C LEU A 3 -45.34 85.15 36.62
N ARG A 4 -46.27 84.95 37.56
CA ARG A 4 -46.38 83.70 38.33
C ARG A 4 -46.77 82.51 37.45
N ARG A 5 -47.67 82.72 36.48
CA ARG A 5 -48.04 81.67 35.51
C ARG A 5 -46.89 81.32 34.58
N ARG A 6 -46.15 82.33 34.09
CA ARG A 6 -44.95 82.10 33.27
C ARG A 6 -43.87 81.33 34.03
N LEU A 7 -43.61 81.69 35.29
CA LEU A 7 -42.61 80.99 36.12
C LEU A 7 -42.99 79.51 36.33
N ILE A 8 -44.28 79.22 36.60
CA ILE A 8 -44.78 77.84 36.72
C ILE A 8 -44.61 77.06 35.41
N ALA A 9 -44.89 77.68 34.26
CA ALA A 9 -44.74 77.03 32.96
C ALA A 9 -43.27 76.73 32.62
N VAL A 10 -42.34 77.64 32.94
CA VAL A 10 -40.89 77.40 32.73
C VAL A 10 -40.38 76.27 33.61
N LEU A 11 -40.77 76.23 34.89
CA LEU A 11 -40.37 75.16 35.79
C LEU A 11 -40.94 73.80 35.36
N ALA A 12 -42.20 73.76 34.92
CA ALA A 12 -42.81 72.55 34.38
C ALA A 12 -42.07 72.05 33.13
N PHE A 13 -41.77 72.94 32.18
CA PHE A 13 -41.02 72.60 30.97
C PHE A 13 -39.60 72.10 31.28
N GLN A 14 -38.89 72.73 32.23
CA GLN A 14 -37.57 72.27 32.68
C GLN A 14 -37.64 70.87 33.32
N SER A 15 -38.66 70.61 34.16
CA SER A 15 -38.85 69.30 34.78
C SER A 15 -39.15 68.21 33.74
N GLU A 16 -39.98 68.51 32.73
CA GLU A 16 -40.32 67.58 31.66
C GLU A 16 -39.12 67.30 30.75
N SER A 17 -38.30 68.31 30.45
CA SER A 17 -37.06 68.15 29.68
C SER A 17 -36.03 67.30 30.44
N ALA A 18 -35.87 67.50 31.74
CA ALA A 18 -34.96 66.71 32.56
C ALA A 18 -35.40 65.24 32.62
N MET A 19 -36.69 64.99 32.83
CA MET A 19 -37.25 63.63 32.87
C MET A 19 -37.09 62.91 31.52
N LYS A 20 -37.28 63.61 30.39
CA LYS A 20 -37.05 63.04 29.05
C LYS A 20 -35.58 62.67 28.80
N SER A 21 -34.64 63.50 29.27
CA SER A 21 -33.21 63.20 29.18
C SER A 21 -32.85 61.95 29.99
N GLU A 22 -33.33 61.86 31.23
CA GLU A 22 -33.06 60.73 32.11
C GLU A 22 -33.65 59.42 31.56
N ILE A 23 -34.85 59.46 30.97
CA ILE A 23 -35.46 58.32 30.27
C ILE A 23 -34.63 57.92 29.03
N ALA A 24 -34.10 58.88 28.28
CA ALA A 24 -33.26 58.60 27.11
C ALA A 24 -31.96 57.90 27.51
N ASP A 25 -31.28 58.39 28.56
CA ASP A 25 -30.06 57.77 29.09
C ASP A 25 -30.33 56.35 29.63
N ALA A 26 -31.44 56.16 30.34
CA ALA A 26 -31.87 54.84 30.79
C ALA A 26 -32.13 53.88 29.63
N ASN A 27 -32.76 54.34 28.55
CA ASN A 27 -33.01 53.52 27.35
C ASN A 27 -31.72 53.11 26.65
N VAL A 28 -30.71 53.99 26.58
CA VAL A 28 -29.39 53.66 26.02
C VAL A 28 -28.70 52.58 26.85
N ILE A 29 -28.73 52.70 28.19
CA ILE A 29 -28.16 51.70 29.10
C ILE A 29 -28.86 50.34 28.95
N LEU A 30 -30.19 50.33 28.81
CA LEU A 30 -30.97 49.12 28.59
C LEU A 30 -30.63 48.45 27.25
N ASP A 31 -30.49 49.24 26.17
CA ASP A 31 -30.13 48.69 24.86
C ASP A 31 -28.71 48.12 24.84
N LEU A 32 -27.73 48.83 25.41
CA LEU A 32 -26.37 48.33 25.57
C LEU A 32 -26.33 47.04 26.39
N SER A 33 -27.10 46.96 27.48
CA SER A 33 -27.21 45.75 28.30
C SER A 33 -27.81 44.59 27.52
N ARG A 34 -28.81 44.84 26.67
CA ARG A 34 -29.40 43.85 25.78
C ARG A 34 -28.39 43.34 24.75
N GLN A 35 -27.70 44.26 24.06
CA GLN A 35 -26.70 43.91 23.05
C GLN A 35 -25.56 43.07 23.67
N TYR A 36 -25.08 43.48 24.85
CA TYR A 36 -24.05 42.74 25.58
C TYR A 36 -24.50 41.29 25.88
N LYS A 37 -25.73 41.11 26.38
CA LYS A 37 -26.29 39.78 26.66
C LYS A 37 -26.45 38.93 25.40
N THR A 38 -26.89 39.52 24.29
CA THR A 38 -26.99 38.83 23.00
C THR A 38 -25.61 38.35 22.56
N MET A 39 -24.61 39.24 22.53
CA MET A 39 -23.25 38.90 22.14
C MET A 39 -22.63 37.84 23.06
N GLN A 40 -22.84 37.95 24.37
CA GLN A 40 -22.38 36.96 25.35
C GLN A 40 -22.96 35.57 25.07
N THR A 41 -24.26 35.50 24.75
CA THR A 41 -24.94 34.24 24.44
C THR A 41 -24.41 33.63 23.14
N GLU A 42 -24.25 34.44 22.09
CA GLU A 42 -23.72 33.99 20.81
C GLU A 42 -22.29 33.45 20.93
N LEU A 43 -21.41 34.19 21.63
CA LEU A 43 -20.04 33.74 21.87
C LEU A 43 -19.99 32.47 22.69
N THR A 44 -20.82 32.36 23.75
CA THR A 44 -20.90 31.14 24.56
C THR A 44 -21.34 29.94 23.72
N ASN A 45 -22.33 30.12 22.85
CA ASN A 45 -22.80 29.06 21.96
C ASN A 45 -21.72 28.66 20.94
N LYS A 46 -20.99 29.65 20.39
CA LYS A 46 -19.89 29.39 19.45
C LYS A 46 -18.75 28.62 20.12
N VAL A 47 -18.36 28.98 21.35
CA VAL A 47 -17.34 28.26 22.12
C VAL A 47 -17.76 26.81 22.33
N LYS A 48 -18.99 26.57 22.83
CA LYS A 48 -19.51 25.20 23.03
C LYS A 48 -19.51 24.37 21.76
N LYS A 49 -19.93 24.97 20.63
CA LYS A 49 -19.93 24.29 19.32
C LYS A 49 -18.50 23.92 18.90
N LEU A 50 -17.55 24.84 19.03
CA LEU A 50 -16.15 24.59 18.69
C LEU A 50 -15.53 23.52 19.60
N GLU A 51 -15.84 23.53 20.90
CA GLU A 51 -15.37 22.50 21.85
C GLU A 51 -15.91 21.11 21.47
N GLN A 52 -17.16 21.03 21.04
CA GLN A 52 -17.76 19.79 20.56
C GLN A 52 -17.11 19.32 19.25
N GLU A 53 -16.92 20.22 18.27
CA GLU A 53 -16.25 19.91 17.01
C GLU A 53 -14.81 19.44 17.24
N VAL A 54 -14.05 20.10 18.11
CA VAL A 54 -12.69 19.69 18.47
C VAL A 54 -12.67 18.32 19.13
N SER A 55 -13.66 18.01 19.97
CA SER A 55 -13.77 16.71 20.61
C SER A 55 -14.07 15.60 19.59
N GLN A 56 -15.02 15.84 18.67
CA GLN A 56 -15.35 14.90 17.61
C GLN A 56 -14.16 14.67 16.68
N LEU A 57 -13.50 15.73 16.23
CA LEU A 57 -12.35 15.62 15.34
C LEU A 57 -11.19 14.84 15.98
N LYS A 58 -11.02 14.93 17.30
CA LYS A 58 -10.01 14.12 18.01
C LYS A 58 -10.37 12.64 18.04
N GLU A 59 -11.65 12.31 18.23
CA GLU A 59 -12.13 10.93 18.17
C GLU A 59 -11.98 10.36 16.77
N ASP A 60 -12.43 11.08 15.74
CA ASP A 60 -12.30 10.67 14.35
C ASP A 60 -10.82 10.47 13.95
N LEU A 61 -9.94 11.37 14.41
CA LEU A 61 -8.51 11.24 14.18
C LEU A 61 -7.92 9.98 14.85
N ALA A 62 -8.34 9.69 16.08
CA ALA A 62 -7.87 8.50 16.80
C ALA A 62 -8.31 7.21 16.08
N LEU A 63 -9.57 7.13 15.66
CA LEU A 63 -10.10 6.00 14.90
C LEU A 63 -9.36 5.82 13.57
N SER A 64 -9.17 6.90 12.82
CA SER A 64 -8.45 6.85 11.53
C SER A 64 -6.99 6.43 11.71
N GLN A 65 -6.33 6.86 12.79
CA GLN A 65 -4.96 6.43 13.10
C GLN A 65 -4.88 4.94 13.47
N GLU A 66 -5.86 4.44 14.21
CA GLU A 66 -5.97 3.02 14.56
C GLU A 66 -6.18 2.15 13.31
N GLU A 67 -7.15 2.52 12.48
CA GLU A 67 -7.42 1.84 11.20
C GLU A 67 -6.20 1.84 10.29
N LEU A 68 -5.52 2.98 10.15
CA LEU A 68 -4.31 3.09 9.34
C LEU A 68 -3.17 2.22 9.89
N SER A 69 -3.03 2.14 11.20
CA SER A 69 -2.03 1.28 11.85
C SER A 69 -2.32 -0.20 11.60
N LYS A 70 -3.59 -0.60 11.75
CA LYS A 70 -4.05 -1.96 11.48
C LYS A 70 -3.81 -2.36 10.03
N GLU A 71 -4.25 -1.54 9.08
CA GLU A 71 -4.07 -1.77 7.65
C GLU A 71 -2.59 -1.90 7.27
N LYS A 72 -1.72 -1.04 7.83
CA LYS A 72 -0.27 -1.13 7.61
C LYS A 72 0.31 -2.44 8.12
N SER A 73 -0.16 -2.92 9.28
CA SER A 73 0.28 -4.20 9.84
C SER A 73 -0.17 -5.37 8.99
N GLU A 74 -1.45 -5.40 8.60
CA GLU A 74 -2.01 -6.44 7.74
C GLU A 74 -1.31 -6.49 6.38
N ARG A 75 -1.10 -5.32 5.75
CA ARG A 75 -0.36 -5.23 4.50
C ARG A 75 1.06 -5.79 4.62
N LYS A 76 1.76 -5.47 5.69
CA LYS A 76 3.12 -5.98 5.94
C LYS A 76 3.13 -7.49 6.13
N GLN A 77 2.15 -8.04 6.84
CA GLN A 77 2.03 -9.49 7.03
C GLN A 77 1.78 -10.18 5.68
N VAL A 78 0.84 -9.69 4.88
CA VAL A 78 0.54 -10.25 3.56
C VAL A 78 1.75 -10.15 2.62
N GLU A 79 2.51 -9.06 2.68
CA GLU A 79 3.76 -8.90 1.92
C GLU A 79 4.79 -9.96 2.32
N GLN A 80 5.00 -10.18 3.63
CA GLN A 80 5.91 -11.21 4.12
C GLN A 80 5.48 -12.63 3.73
N GLU A 81 4.19 -12.94 3.79
CA GLU A 81 3.65 -14.23 3.37
C GLU A 81 3.86 -14.45 1.86
N LYS A 82 3.62 -13.42 1.03
CA LYS A 82 3.87 -13.48 -0.41
C LYS A 82 5.35 -13.66 -0.73
N ASP A 83 6.24 -12.94 -0.05
CA ASP A 83 7.69 -13.07 -0.25
C ASP A 83 8.17 -14.47 0.13
N ALA A 84 7.65 -15.05 1.21
CA ALA A 84 7.95 -16.42 1.60
C ALA A 84 7.50 -17.43 0.54
N ILE A 85 6.29 -17.27 -0.01
CA ILE A 85 5.79 -18.12 -1.10
C ILE A 85 6.66 -17.97 -2.35
N ILE A 86 7.04 -16.75 -2.72
CA ILE A 86 7.91 -16.50 -3.87
C ILE A 86 9.27 -17.19 -3.68
N ALA A 87 9.85 -17.11 -2.47
CA ALA A 87 11.12 -17.76 -2.17
C ALA A 87 11.02 -19.30 -2.27
N ASP A 88 9.96 -19.90 -1.70
CA ASP A 88 9.71 -21.35 -1.82
C ASP A 88 9.52 -21.80 -3.27
N LEU A 89 8.75 -21.05 -4.06
CA LEU A 89 8.54 -21.35 -5.48
C LEU A 89 9.83 -21.24 -6.30
N ARG A 90 10.67 -20.23 -6.02
CA ARG A 90 11.98 -20.11 -6.67
C ARG A 90 12.87 -21.30 -6.34
N GLN A 91 12.96 -21.68 -5.07
CA GLN A 91 13.74 -22.86 -4.67
C GLN A 91 13.25 -24.14 -5.35
N LYS A 92 11.93 -24.33 -5.49
CA LYS A 92 11.36 -25.49 -6.19
C LYS A 92 11.71 -25.47 -7.68
N LEU A 93 11.69 -24.31 -8.33
CA LEU A 93 12.10 -24.17 -9.72
C LEU A 93 13.59 -24.51 -9.89
N ASP A 94 14.45 -23.95 -9.04
CA ASP A 94 15.90 -24.21 -9.10
C ASP A 94 16.21 -25.71 -8.91
N ASN A 95 15.55 -26.35 -7.95
CA ASN A 95 15.70 -27.80 -7.74
C ASN A 95 15.22 -28.61 -8.96
N MET A 96 14.07 -28.25 -9.51
CA MET A 96 13.51 -28.95 -10.67
C MET A 96 14.36 -28.75 -11.93
N GLU A 97 14.93 -27.56 -12.13
CA GLU A 97 15.88 -27.28 -13.20
C GLU A 97 17.12 -28.16 -13.07
N SER A 98 17.70 -28.25 -11.87
CA SER A 98 18.86 -29.11 -11.60
C SER A 98 18.55 -30.60 -11.82
N ASP A 99 17.37 -31.06 -11.37
CA ASP A 99 16.95 -32.46 -11.57
C ASP A 99 16.76 -32.77 -13.07
N TYR A 100 16.17 -31.86 -13.85
CA TYR A 100 16.02 -32.05 -15.29
C TYR A 100 17.35 -32.03 -16.03
N GLU A 101 18.25 -31.10 -15.68
CA GLU A 101 19.60 -31.04 -16.25
C GLU A 101 20.35 -32.36 -16.00
N LYS A 102 20.27 -32.88 -14.77
CA LYS A 102 20.87 -34.17 -14.40
C LYS A 102 20.32 -35.33 -15.22
N ILE A 103 18.98 -35.46 -15.31
CA ILE A 103 18.34 -36.54 -16.08
C ILE A 103 18.74 -36.44 -17.56
N LEU A 104 18.79 -35.23 -18.12
CA LEU A 104 19.16 -35.00 -19.50
C LEU A 104 20.62 -35.43 -19.76
N HIS A 105 21.55 -35.03 -18.90
CA HIS A 105 22.95 -35.44 -19.02
C HIS A 105 23.12 -36.95 -18.89
N GLU A 106 22.54 -37.57 -17.84
CA GLU A 106 22.62 -39.03 -17.65
C GLU A 106 22.06 -39.80 -18.86
N THR A 107 20.98 -39.31 -19.45
CA THR A 107 20.36 -39.93 -20.64
C THR A 107 21.25 -39.78 -21.88
N LEU A 108 21.81 -38.59 -22.11
CA LEU A 108 22.70 -38.33 -23.26
C LEU A 108 24.02 -39.08 -23.16
N ASP A 109 24.60 -39.17 -21.96
CA ASP A 109 25.82 -39.92 -21.70
C ASP A 109 25.60 -41.42 -21.90
N SER A 110 24.48 -41.96 -21.40
CA SER A 110 24.07 -43.35 -21.62
C SER A 110 23.90 -43.66 -23.11
N LEU A 111 23.19 -42.79 -23.84
CA LEU A 111 23.00 -42.95 -25.28
C LEU A 111 24.34 -42.90 -26.05
N SER A 112 25.22 -41.96 -25.70
CA SER A 112 26.54 -41.83 -26.31
C SER A 112 27.42 -43.05 -26.03
N SER A 113 27.36 -43.60 -24.83
CA SER A 113 28.06 -44.83 -24.46
C SER A 113 27.53 -46.03 -25.26
N GLN A 114 26.21 -46.16 -25.43
CA GLN A 114 25.62 -47.24 -26.22
C GLN A 114 25.99 -47.15 -27.70
N LEU A 115 25.99 -45.95 -28.27
CA LEU A 115 26.36 -45.72 -29.67
C LEU A 115 27.83 -46.03 -29.89
N SER A 116 28.70 -45.63 -28.96
CA SER A 116 30.13 -45.94 -28.99
C SER A 116 30.41 -47.44 -28.90
N ALA A 117 29.72 -48.14 -27.98
CA ALA A 117 29.85 -49.59 -27.84
C ALA A 117 29.36 -50.34 -29.09
N THR A 118 28.22 -49.92 -29.65
CA THR A 118 27.67 -50.51 -30.89
C THR A 118 28.61 -50.30 -32.07
N ARG A 119 29.15 -49.09 -32.22
CA ARG A 119 30.15 -48.77 -33.24
C ARG A 119 31.40 -49.64 -33.11
N GLN A 120 31.94 -49.76 -31.89
CA GLN A 120 33.10 -50.61 -31.64
C GLN A 120 32.80 -52.07 -32.03
N GLY A 121 31.61 -52.59 -31.67
CA GLY A 121 31.19 -53.94 -32.07
C GLY A 121 31.18 -54.15 -33.59
N TRP A 122 30.70 -53.17 -34.37
CA TRP A 122 30.73 -53.23 -35.83
C TRP A 122 32.16 -53.16 -36.40
N GLU A 123 33.01 -52.33 -35.81
CA GLU A 123 34.43 -52.22 -36.21
C GLU A 123 35.17 -53.55 -35.94
N ASP A 124 34.93 -54.18 -34.78
CA ASP A 124 35.52 -55.47 -34.40
C ASP A 124 35.00 -56.63 -35.28
N GLU A 125 33.70 -56.66 -35.59
CA GLU A 125 33.11 -57.66 -36.48
C GLU A 125 33.63 -57.51 -37.91
N SER A 126 33.74 -56.28 -38.41
CA SER A 126 34.33 -55.98 -39.71
C SER A 126 35.79 -56.39 -39.77
N ALA A 127 36.59 -56.08 -38.76
CA ALA A 127 37.98 -56.49 -38.67
C ALA A 127 38.13 -58.02 -38.65
N THR A 128 37.29 -58.70 -37.88
CA THR A 128 37.26 -60.18 -37.81
C THR A 128 36.90 -60.78 -39.17
N LEU A 129 35.91 -60.23 -39.86
CA LEU A 129 35.50 -60.67 -41.19
C LEU A 129 36.63 -60.48 -42.22
N HIS A 130 37.25 -59.29 -42.25
CA HIS A 130 38.39 -59.00 -43.13
C HIS A 130 39.56 -59.96 -42.87
N GLN A 131 39.86 -60.25 -41.60
CA GLN A 131 40.92 -61.18 -41.25
C GLN A 131 40.62 -62.60 -41.74
N LYS A 132 39.39 -63.10 -41.55
CA LYS A 132 38.96 -64.41 -42.07
C LYS A 132 39.09 -64.52 -43.59
N TYR A 133 38.65 -63.50 -44.33
CA TYR A 133 38.77 -63.49 -45.79
C TYR A 133 40.22 -63.43 -46.26
N LYS A 134 41.06 -62.67 -45.56
CA LYS A 134 42.50 -62.61 -45.86
C LYS A 134 43.17 -63.97 -45.67
N GLU A 135 42.84 -64.69 -44.61
CA GLU A 135 43.33 -66.05 -44.34
C GLU A 135 42.86 -67.01 -45.43
N LEU A 136 41.57 -67.00 -45.76
CA LEU A 136 41.00 -67.85 -46.81
C LEU A 136 41.66 -67.61 -48.18
N LEU A 137 41.84 -66.36 -48.59
CA LEU A 137 42.55 -66.04 -49.84
C LEU A 137 43.98 -66.58 -49.85
N SER A 138 44.66 -66.48 -48.70
CA SER A 138 46.02 -67.01 -48.54
C SER A 138 46.05 -68.54 -48.68
N GLU A 139 45.04 -69.27 -48.17
CA GLU A 139 44.90 -70.72 -48.36
C GLU A 139 44.76 -71.11 -49.84
N PHE A 140 44.12 -70.26 -50.66
CA PHE A 140 44.00 -70.44 -52.11
C PHE A 140 45.24 -69.97 -52.90
N GLY A 141 46.29 -69.48 -52.24
CA GLY A 141 47.51 -68.96 -52.89
C GLY A 141 47.33 -67.60 -53.56
N LEU A 142 46.24 -66.88 -53.23
CA LEU A 142 45.94 -65.54 -53.72
C LEU A 142 46.36 -64.52 -52.65
N ASN A 143 47.24 -63.59 -52.99
CA ASN A 143 47.68 -62.55 -52.06
C ASN A 143 46.75 -61.34 -52.15
N ALA A 144 46.22 -60.89 -51.01
CA ALA A 144 45.29 -59.76 -50.95
C ALA A 144 45.93 -58.40 -51.31
N LEU A 145 47.25 -58.35 -51.52
CA LEU A 145 48.00 -57.15 -51.95
C LEU A 145 48.31 -57.14 -53.46
N ASP A 146 48.06 -58.24 -54.17
CA ASP A 146 48.33 -58.40 -55.61
C ASP A 146 47.08 -58.13 -56.49
N LEU A 147 45.94 -57.80 -55.86
CA LEU A 147 44.67 -57.35 -56.45
C LEU A 147 44.43 -55.88 -56.11
#